data_AF-A0A0U5GUA7-F1
#
_entry.id   AF-A0A0U5GUA7-F1
#
_cell.length_a   1.000
_cell.length_b   1.000
_cell.length_c   1.000
_cell.angle_alpha   90.00
_cell.angle_beta   90.00
_cell.angle_gamma   90.00
#
_symmetry.space_group_name_H-M   'P 1'
#
loop_
_entity.id
_entity.type
_entity.pdbx_description
1 polymer ?
#
loop_
_entity_poly.entity_id
_entity_poly.type
_entity_poly.pdbx_seq_one_letter_code
_entity_poly.pdbx_strand_id
1 'polypeptide(L)'
;MDDDEAAASDSDIADFLLDEDMIRAMDAIDQTVNPALLNLNGAPQPRDLSQILWFAIFKNDVAEVSRLIEAGAALPGSRVRYGSTALEMADRMGHREVVRLFCRDLNVAARGMGAILNAIHAGNRTTVRVVLEMGMRGIMAGNQLMTEIIFGYVAKYGTEAIFDVLHEYGPFFSWPEYTSWLLEQAADNDNFDVEGAIMRHRQAHLERQSMLTTAAIDLNDLNPNDKDVGTLEDCLRRFCVAFPHIEMRYFWQQEVFNNRIRRAHNHASFSSTPVSVLNY
;
A
#
# COMPACT_ATOMS: atom_id res chain seq x y z
N MET A 1 -22.09 -5.21 -20.99
CA MET A 1 -21.82 -5.02 -22.42
C MET A 1 -21.87 -3.52 -22.61
N ASP A 2 -20.79 -2.79 -22.40
CA ASP A 2 -19.38 -3.17 -22.50
C ASP A 2 -18.57 -2.47 -21.41
N ASP A 3 -17.70 -3.23 -20.74
CA ASP A 3 -16.70 -2.71 -19.81
C ASP A 3 -15.55 -2.16 -20.68
N ASP A 4 -15.60 -0.87 -21.00
CA ASP A 4 -14.43 -0.14 -21.50
C ASP A 4 -13.47 0.04 -20.32
N GLU A 5 -12.75 -1.03 -20.02
CA GLU A 5 -11.49 -1.02 -19.29
C GLU A 5 -10.56 -0.10 -20.08
N ALA A 6 -10.50 1.17 -19.65
CA ALA A 6 -9.59 2.16 -20.18
C ALA A 6 -8.18 1.58 -20.09
N ALA A 7 -7.72 1.01 -21.20
CA ALA A 7 -6.35 0.65 -21.42
C ALA A 7 -5.52 1.87 -21.07
N ALA A 8 -4.81 1.80 -19.95
CA ALA A 8 -3.70 2.69 -19.68
C ALA A 8 -2.88 2.72 -20.97
N SER A 9 -2.73 3.91 -21.55
CA SER A 9 -2.18 4.04 -22.89
C SER A 9 -0.86 3.28 -22.95
N ASP A 10 -0.67 2.48 -24.01
CA ASP A 10 0.57 1.73 -24.29
C ASP A 10 1.84 2.62 -24.23
N SER A 11 1.69 3.95 -24.19
CA SER A 11 2.73 4.95 -24.03
C SER A 11 3.37 4.98 -22.64
N ASP A 12 2.62 4.74 -21.56
CA ASP A 12 3.16 4.90 -20.19
C ASP A 12 3.95 3.66 -19.71
N ILE A 13 3.73 2.50 -20.35
CA ILE A 13 4.47 1.26 -20.09
C ILE A 13 5.80 1.26 -20.88
N ALA A 14 5.87 1.97 -22.01
CA ALA A 14 7.02 1.96 -22.92
C ALA A 14 8.20 2.85 -22.48
N ASP A 15 7.94 3.90 -21.68
CA ASP A 15 8.99 4.85 -21.25
C ASP A 15 9.89 4.30 -20.12
N PHE A 16 9.51 3.20 -19.47
CA PHE A 16 10.34 2.55 -18.45
C PHE A 16 11.21 1.46 -19.08
N LEU A 17 12.22 1.92 -19.82
CA LEU A 17 13.36 1.19 -20.38
C LEU A 17 13.51 -0.25 -19.85
N LEU A 18 12.98 -1.20 -20.62
CA LEU A 18 13.71 -2.43 -20.90
C LEU A 18 15.06 -2.00 -21.50
N ASP A 19 16.06 -1.72 -20.65
CA ASP A 19 17.44 -1.51 -21.10
C ASP A 19 17.81 -2.67 -22.06
N GLU A 20 18.59 -2.42 -23.11
CA GLU A 20 19.07 -3.47 -24.00
C GLU A 20 19.66 -4.66 -23.22
N ASP A 21 20.28 -4.42 -22.07
CA ASP A 21 20.76 -5.49 -21.19
C ASP A 21 19.63 -6.31 -20.54
N MET A 22 18.48 -5.68 -20.24
CA MET A 22 17.26 -6.35 -19.78
C MET A 22 16.61 -7.15 -20.91
N ILE A 23 16.51 -6.60 -22.12
CA ILE A 23 16.00 -7.31 -23.31
C ILE A 23 16.92 -8.50 -23.65
N ARG A 24 18.24 -8.32 -23.62
CA ARG A 24 19.21 -9.39 -23.85
C ARG A 24 19.17 -10.45 -22.75
N ALA A 25 18.98 -10.06 -21.49
CA ALA A 25 18.76 -11.01 -20.41
C ALA A 25 17.44 -11.78 -20.60
N MET A 26 16.38 -11.12 -21.09
CA MET A 26 15.10 -11.75 -21.41
C MET A 26 15.23 -12.73 -22.59
N ASP A 27 15.94 -12.37 -23.66
CA ASP A 27 16.21 -13.25 -24.79
C ASP A 27 17.09 -14.45 -24.39
N ALA A 28 18.12 -14.21 -23.57
CA ALA A 28 18.97 -15.27 -23.06
C ALA A 28 18.21 -16.21 -22.12
N ILE A 29 17.28 -15.68 -21.30
CA ILE A 29 16.39 -16.47 -20.44
C ILE A 29 15.39 -17.24 -21.29
N ASP A 30 14.69 -16.64 -22.25
CA ASP A 30 13.75 -17.34 -23.13
C ASP A 30 14.43 -18.50 -23.90
N GLN A 31 15.71 -18.33 -24.25
CA GLN A 31 16.56 -19.39 -24.82
C GLN A 31 17.08 -20.42 -23.79
N THR A 32 17.22 -20.07 -22.50
CA THR A 32 17.69 -20.97 -21.41
C THR A 32 16.59 -21.58 -20.55
N VAL A 33 15.34 -21.07 -20.58
CA VAL A 33 14.13 -21.74 -20.06
C VAL A 33 13.68 -22.83 -21.04
N ASN A 34 14.64 -23.50 -21.68
CA ASN A 34 14.43 -24.88 -22.05
C ASN A 34 14.45 -25.66 -20.72
N PRO A 35 13.34 -26.27 -20.27
CA PRO A 35 13.31 -27.03 -19.01
C PRO A 35 14.34 -28.17 -18.98
N ALA A 36 14.88 -28.58 -20.13
CA ALA A 36 16.01 -29.51 -20.22
C ALA A 36 17.38 -28.91 -19.85
N LEU A 37 17.59 -27.59 -19.98
CA LEU A 37 18.86 -26.90 -19.68
C LEU A 37 18.97 -26.38 -18.25
N LEU A 38 17.83 -26.17 -17.56
CA LEU A 38 17.79 -25.94 -16.10
C LEU A 38 18.18 -27.18 -15.28
N ASN A 39 18.39 -28.33 -15.93
CA ASN A 39 19.00 -29.52 -15.34
C ASN A 39 20.52 -29.56 -15.58
N LEU A 40 21.25 -28.57 -15.06
CA LEU A 40 22.70 -28.72 -14.85
C LEU A 40 22.92 -29.63 -13.63
N ASN A 41 22.65 -30.92 -13.80
CA ASN A 41 23.10 -32.04 -12.94
C ASN A 41 22.83 -31.94 -11.43
N GLY A 42 21.77 -31.25 -10.98
CA GLY A 42 21.39 -31.16 -9.56
C GLY A 42 20.10 -30.38 -9.33
N ALA A 43 19.54 -30.47 -8.11
CA ALA A 43 18.36 -29.70 -7.72
C ALA A 43 18.57 -28.19 -7.98
N PRO A 44 17.53 -27.45 -8.47
CA PRO A 44 17.67 -26.04 -8.85
C PRO A 44 18.14 -25.19 -7.66
N GLN A 45 19.15 -24.35 -7.88
CA GLN A 45 19.67 -23.48 -6.83
C GLN A 45 18.69 -22.31 -6.55
N PRO A 46 18.64 -21.77 -5.32
CA PRO A 46 17.74 -20.66 -4.97
C PRO A 46 17.85 -19.42 -5.88
N ARG A 47 19.05 -19.16 -6.42
CA ARG A 47 19.33 -18.04 -7.34
C ARG A 47 18.71 -18.25 -8.73
N ASP A 48 18.51 -19.49 -9.15
CA ASP A 48 17.87 -19.83 -10.43
C ASP A 48 16.36 -19.68 -10.30
N LEU A 49 15.80 -20.10 -9.15
CA LEU A 49 14.38 -19.92 -8.85
C LEU A 49 13.94 -18.45 -8.81
N SER A 50 14.74 -17.54 -8.24
CA SER A 50 14.44 -16.09 -8.28
C SER A 50 14.41 -15.50 -9.69
N GLN A 51 15.21 -16.03 -10.62
CA GLN A 51 15.24 -15.56 -12.00
C GLN A 51 14.04 -16.08 -12.79
N ILE A 52 13.68 -17.34 -12.60
CA ILE A 52 12.49 -17.94 -13.22
C ILE A 52 11.23 -17.23 -12.70
N LEU A 53 11.15 -16.96 -11.39
CA LEU A 53 10.03 -16.22 -10.80
C LEU A 53 9.92 -14.80 -11.37
N TRP A 54 11.04 -14.10 -11.51
CA TRP A 54 11.03 -12.76 -12.12
C TRP A 54 10.44 -12.78 -13.54
N PHE A 55 10.83 -13.77 -14.35
CA PHE A 55 10.34 -13.90 -15.72
C PHE A 55 8.86 -14.29 -15.79
N ALA A 56 8.42 -15.18 -14.90
CA ALA A 56 7.02 -15.56 -14.78
C ALA A 56 6.14 -14.35 -14.39
N ILE A 57 6.62 -13.50 -13.48
CA ILE A 57 5.95 -12.23 -13.14
C ILE A 57 5.91 -11.33 -14.38
N PHE A 58 7.04 -11.12 -15.06
CA PHE A 58 7.09 -10.27 -16.26
C PHE A 58 6.11 -10.71 -17.37
N LYS A 59 5.98 -12.02 -17.59
CA LYS A 59 5.02 -12.58 -18.56
C LYS A 59 3.57 -12.61 -18.05
N ASN A 60 3.32 -12.18 -16.81
CA ASN A 60 2.06 -12.35 -16.10
C ASN A 60 1.56 -13.81 -16.10
N ASP A 61 2.48 -14.78 -16.04
CA ASP A 61 2.18 -16.21 -16.02
C ASP A 61 1.79 -16.64 -14.59
N VAL A 62 0.52 -16.39 -14.25
CA VAL A 62 -0.05 -16.69 -12.94
C VAL A 62 0.15 -18.16 -12.53
N ALA A 63 0.05 -19.09 -13.48
CA ALA A 63 0.17 -20.52 -13.19
C ALA A 63 1.61 -20.88 -12.80
N GLU A 64 2.59 -20.37 -13.55
CA GLU A 64 4.00 -20.60 -13.24
C GLU A 64 4.43 -19.88 -11.97
N VAL A 65 3.95 -18.65 -11.73
CA VAL A 65 4.15 -17.94 -10.46
C VAL A 65 3.61 -18.78 -9.28
N SER A 66 2.39 -19.32 -9.38
CA SER A 66 1.82 -20.15 -8.31
C SER A 66 2.67 -21.40 -8.05
N ARG A 67 3.08 -22.10 -9.12
CA ARG A 67 3.92 -23.29 -9.03
C ARG A 67 5.27 -22.98 -8.37
N LEU A 68 5.87 -21.83 -8.68
CA LEU A 68 7.15 -21.40 -8.12
C LEU A 68 7.02 -21.02 -6.64
N ILE A 69 5.96 -20.31 -6.26
CA ILE A 69 5.66 -19.99 -4.86
C ILE A 69 5.49 -21.29 -4.05
N GLU A 70 4.77 -22.28 -4.59
CA GLU A 70 4.59 -23.60 -3.96
C GLU A 70 5.89 -24.40 -3.87
N ALA A 71 6.77 -24.28 -4.87
CA ALA A 71 8.09 -24.88 -4.88
C ALA A 71 9.10 -24.18 -3.93
N GLY A 72 8.68 -23.14 -3.21
CA GLY A 72 9.52 -22.43 -2.25
C GLY A 72 10.52 -21.47 -2.90
N ALA A 73 10.23 -20.99 -4.13
CA ALA A 73 10.96 -19.90 -4.77
C ALA A 73 10.73 -18.59 -4.00
N ALA A 74 11.40 -18.49 -2.85
CA ALA A 74 11.57 -17.33 -1.98
C ALA A 74 10.40 -16.31 -2.00
N LEU A 75 9.42 -16.62 -1.14
CA LEU A 75 8.49 -15.80 -0.37
C LEU A 75 8.63 -14.25 -0.42
N PRO A 76 7.55 -13.51 -0.07
CA PRO A 76 7.52 -12.04 -0.06
C PRO A 76 8.75 -11.42 0.61
N GLY A 77 9.50 -10.61 -0.14
CA GLY A 77 10.73 -9.96 0.34
C GLY A 77 12.04 -10.48 -0.27
N SER A 78 11.99 -11.51 -1.12
CA SER A 78 13.16 -11.84 -1.96
C SER A 78 13.40 -10.72 -2.97
N ARG A 79 14.59 -10.13 -2.91
CA ARG A 79 15.02 -9.15 -3.92
C ARG A 79 15.23 -9.91 -5.22
N VAL A 80 14.44 -9.58 -6.24
CA VAL A 80 14.73 -10.01 -7.60
C VAL A 80 15.97 -9.28 -8.10
N ARG A 81 16.53 -9.72 -9.24
CA ARG A 81 17.56 -8.96 -9.95
C ARG A 81 17.03 -7.51 -10.09
N TYR A 82 17.88 -6.51 -9.79
CA TYR A 82 17.53 -5.07 -9.71
C TYR A 82 16.96 -4.54 -8.39
N GLY A 83 16.98 -5.31 -7.30
CA GLY A 83 16.82 -4.78 -5.94
C GLY A 83 15.38 -4.44 -5.51
N SER A 84 14.42 -4.47 -6.45
CA SER A 84 12.99 -4.48 -6.17
C SER A 84 12.56 -5.85 -5.62
N THR A 85 11.50 -5.91 -4.82
CA THR A 85 10.89 -7.19 -4.41
C THR A 85 10.00 -7.75 -5.53
N ALA A 86 9.74 -9.06 -5.54
CA ALA A 86 8.85 -9.69 -6.54
C ALA A 86 7.44 -9.07 -6.54
N LEU A 87 6.95 -8.71 -5.34
CA LEU A 87 5.67 -8.01 -5.15
C LEU A 87 5.66 -6.61 -5.76
N GLU A 88 6.71 -5.81 -5.54
CA GLU A 88 6.83 -4.47 -6.15
C GLU A 88 6.84 -4.53 -7.67
N MET A 89 7.49 -5.54 -8.26
CA MET A 89 7.48 -5.70 -9.72
C MET A 89 6.08 -5.98 -10.24
N ALA A 90 5.38 -6.95 -9.63
CA ALA A 90 4.01 -7.29 -9.99
C ALA A 90 3.07 -6.08 -9.82
N ASP A 91 3.28 -5.26 -8.80
CA ASP A 91 2.50 -4.05 -8.55
C ASP A 91 2.70 -3.00 -9.64
N ARG A 92 3.97 -2.68 -9.96
CA ARG A 92 4.33 -1.71 -11.00
C ARG A 92 3.80 -2.10 -12.38
N MET A 93 3.77 -3.40 -12.68
CA MET A 93 3.21 -3.95 -13.91
C MET A 93 1.69 -4.11 -13.89
N GLY A 94 1.03 -3.78 -12.77
CA GLY A 94 -0.43 -3.92 -12.63
C GLY A 94 -0.92 -5.38 -12.63
N HIS A 95 -0.06 -6.36 -12.38
CA HIS A 95 -0.37 -7.79 -12.40
C HIS A 95 -1.13 -8.21 -11.14
N ARG A 96 -2.41 -7.81 -11.07
CA ARG A 96 -3.27 -7.96 -9.89
C ARG A 96 -3.37 -9.39 -9.37
N GLU A 97 -3.46 -10.38 -10.26
CA GLU A 97 -3.57 -11.78 -9.84
C GLU A 97 -2.26 -12.31 -9.24
N VAL A 98 -1.12 -11.90 -9.80
CA VAL A 98 0.20 -12.19 -9.24
C VAL A 98 0.37 -11.52 -7.87
N VAL A 99 -0.07 -10.27 -7.71
CA VAL A 99 -0.10 -9.58 -6.40
C VAL A 99 -0.98 -10.34 -5.40
N ARG A 100 -2.15 -10.83 -5.82
CA ARG A 100 -3.02 -11.68 -4.98
C ARG A 100 -2.32 -12.96 -4.54
N LEU A 101 -1.60 -13.64 -5.43
CA LEU A 101 -0.81 -14.82 -5.07
C LEU A 101 0.23 -14.50 -3.99
N PHE A 102 0.92 -13.36 -4.11
CA PHE A 102 1.89 -12.93 -3.09
C PHE A 102 1.26 -12.53 -1.75
N CYS A 103 0.02 -12.03 -1.78
CA CYS A 103 -0.71 -11.66 -0.57
C CYS A 103 -1.55 -12.80 0.03
N ARG A 104 -1.63 -13.98 -0.60
CA ARG A 104 -2.59 -15.05 -0.23
C ARG A 104 -2.54 -15.48 1.25
N ASP A 105 -1.35 -15.50 1.84
CA ASP A 105 -1.11 -15.93 3.23
C ASP A 105 -1.14 -14.76 4.22
N LEU A 106 -1.47 -13.55 3.75
CA LEU A 106 -1.59 -12.35 4.59
C LEU A 106 -2.80 -12.51 5.53
N ASN A 107 -2.52 -12.66 6.82
CA ASN A 107 -3.53 -12.47 7.85
C ASN A 107 -3.85 -10.97 7.96
N VAL A 108 -4.89 -10.53 7.25
CA VAL A 108 -5.30 -9.12 7.18
C VAL A 108 -5.68 -8.55 8.55
N ALA A 109 -6.28 -9.34 9.44
CA ALA A 109 -6.65 -8.87 10.78
C ALA A 109 -5.42 -8.53 11.66
N ALA A 110 -4.35 -9.30 11.54
CA ALA A 110 -3.15 -9.10 12.35
C ALA A 110 -2.10 -8.20 11.69
N ARG A 111 -1.98 -8.24 10.36
CA ARG A 111 -0.89 -7.60 9.60
C ARG A 111 -1.37 -6.66 8.49
N GLY A 112 -2.68 -6.57 8.25
CA GLY A 112 -3.26 -5.74 7.18
C GLY A 112 -2.93 -4.27 7.31
N MET A 113 -2.94 -3.72 8.54
CA MET A 113 -2.59 -2.31 8.80
C MET A 113 -1.16 -1.98 8.37
N GLY A 114 -0.17 -2.80 8.78
CA GLY A 114 1.21 -2.61 8.36
C GLY A 114 1.39 -2.81 6.86
N ALA A 115 0.72 -3.80 6.28
CA ALA A 115 0.79 -4.10 4.85
C ALA A 115 0.25 -2.95 3.99
N ILE A 116 -0.94 -2.41 4.31
CA ILE A 116 -1.56 -1.35 3.52
C ILE A 116 -0.78 -0.04 3.63
N LEU A 117 -0.33 0.36 4.83
CA LEU A 117 0.44 1.58 5.00
C LEU A 117 1.82 1.52 4.33
N ASN A 118 2.48 0.35 4.36
CA ASN A 118 3.72 0.15 3.59
C ASN A 118 3.47 0.24 2.08
N ALA A 119 2.38 -0.35 1.59
CA ALA A 119 2.01 -0.26 0.17
C ALA A 119 1.72 1.19 -0.25
N ILE A 120 1.05 1.96 0.60
CA ILE A 120 0.81 3.40 0.38
C ILE A 120 2.14 4.14 0.25
N HIS A 121 3.04 3.97 1.22
CA HIS A 121 4.34 4.64 1.22
C HIS A 121 5.22 4.25 0.02
N ALA A 122 5.11 3.00 -0.44
CA ALA A 122 5.84 2.50 -1.60
C ALA A 122 5.21 2.90 -2.94
N GLY A 123 4.02 3.52 -2.97
CA GLY A 123 3.29 3.80 -4.21
C GLY A 123 2.62 2.57 -4.84
N ASN A 124 2.50 1.47 -4.11
CA ASN A 124 2.03 0.18 -4.61
C ASN A 124 0.49 0.11 -4.69
N ARG A 125 -0.08 0.80 -5.68
CA ARG A 125 -1.52 0.90 -5.96
C ARG A 125 -2.22 -0.47 -5.99
N THR A 126 -1.63 -1.43 -6.68
CA THR A 126 -2.28 -2.74 -6.93
C THR A 126 -2.39 -3.53 -5.63
N THR A 127 -1.38 -3.43 -4.78
CA THR A 127 -1.28 -4.05 -3.46
C THR A 127 -2.28 -3.41 -2.51
N VAL A 128 -2.42 -2.08 -2.51
CA VAL A 128 -3.47 -1.40 -1.72
C VAL A 128 -4.84 -1.95 -2.08
N ARG A 129 -5.17 -2.02 -3.38
CA ARG A 129 -6.43 -2.58 -3.86
C ARG A 129 -6.64 -4.02 -3.40
N VAL A 130 -5.64 -4.89 -3.60
CA VAL A 130 -5.74 -6.30 -3.21
C VAL A 130 -5.93 -6.45 -1.69
N VAL A 131 -5.21 -5.70 -0.87
CA VAL A 131 -5.36 -5.76 0.59
C VAL A 131 -6.77 -5.31 1.04
N LEU A 132 -7.36 -4.30 0.39
CA LEU A 132 -8.76 -3.89 0.60
C LEU A 132 -9.74 -5.03 0.26
N GLU A 133 -9.58 -5.65 -0.91
CA GLU A 133 -10.38 -6.78 -1.40
C GLU A 133 -10.27 -8.01 -0.48
N MET A 134 -9.10 -8.23 0.15
CA MET A 134 -8.85 -9.34 1.08
C MET A 134 -9.48 -9.14 2.48
N GLY A 135 -10.27 -8.09 2.69
CA GLY A 135 -11.05 -7.87 3.91
C GLY A 135 -10.64 -6.62 4.71
N MET A 136 -9.58 -5.91 4.31
CA MET A 136 -9.19 -4.67 5.00
C MET A 136 -10.30 -3.62 4.89
N ARG A 137 -11.07 -3.59 3.79
CA ARG A 137 -12.26 -2.73 3.65
C ARG A 137 -13.24 -2.92 4.83
N GLY A 138 -13.53 -4.16 5.22
CA GLY A 138 -14.45 -4.47 6.30
C GLY A 138 -13.91 -4.08 7.68
N ILE A 139 -12.60 -4.30 7.89
CA ILE A 139 -11.92 -3.88 9.13
C ILE A 139 -11.95 -2.36 9.27
N MET A 140 -11.68 -1.62 8.18
CA MET A 140 -11.78 -0.16 8.17
C MET A 140 -13.21 0.30 8.47
N ALA A 141 -14.21 -0.27 7.79
CA ALA A 141 -15.62 0.08 8.02
C ALA A 141 -16.06 -0.14 9.49
N GLY A 142 -15.49 -1.12 10.19
CA GLY A 142 -15.75 -1.39 11.60
C GLY A 142 -14.89 -0.59 12.58
N ASN A 143 -13.91 0.19 12.11
CA ASN A 143 -12.97 0.91 12.95
C ASN A 143 -12.63 2.28 12.37
N GLN A 144 -13.31 3.31 12.91
CA GLN A 144 -13.14 4.69 12.48
C GLN A 144 -11.69 5.19 12.57
N LEU A 145 -10.98 4.83 13.65
CA LEU A 145 -9.59 5.26 13.86
C LEU A 145 -8.65 4.68 12.79
N MET A 146 -8.85 3.41 12.39
CA MET A 146 -8.09 2.81 11.29
C MET A 146 -8.40 3.50 9.95
N THR A 147 -9.68 3.82 9.70
CA THR A 147 -10.10 4.54 8.49
C THR A 147 -9.44 5.91 8.43
N GLU A 148 -9.51 6.68 9.51
CA GLU A 148 -8.87 7.99 9.64
C GLU A 148 -7.37 7.88 9.36
N ILE A 149 -6.66 6.95 10.01
CA ILE A 149 -5.22 6.76 9.80
C ILE A 149 -4.91 6.43 8.34
N ILE A 150 -5.63 5.51 7.70
CA ILE A 150 -5.31 5.09 6.34
C ILE A 150 -5.56 6.23 5.34
N PHE A 151 -6.69 6.93 5.44
CA PHE A 151 -6.97 8.08 4.56
C PHE A 151 -5.99 9.24 4.79
N GLY A 152 -5.69 9.58 6.05
CA GLY A 152 -4.71 10.62 6.37
C GLY A 152 -3.30 10.25 5.93
N TYR A 153 -2.93 8.97 6.02
CA TYR A 153 -1.62 8.49 5.58
C TYR A 153 -1.48 8.54 4.05
N VAL A 154 -2.54 8.25 3.28
CA VAL A 154 -2.53 8.47 1.82
C VAL A 154 -2.49 9.95 1.48
N ALA A 155 -3.24 10.80 2.18
CA ALA A 155 -3.16 12.24 1.98
C ALA A 155 -1.73 12.75 2.17
N LYS A 156 -1.06 12.34 3.25
CA LYS A 156 0.29 12.80 3.57
C LYS A 156 1.39 12.17 2.71
N TYR A 157 1.36 10.86 2.48
CA TYR A 157 2.49 10.11 1.90
C TYR A 157 2.16 9.29 0.65
N GLY A 158 0.89 9.21 0.26
CA GLY A 158 0.44 8.41 -0.88
C GLY A 158 0.49 9.19 -2.20
N THR A 159 -0.08 8.56 -3.23
CA THR A 159 -0.25 9.16 -4.56
C THR A 159 -1.73 9.35 -4.87
N GLU A 160 -2.05 10.24 -5.82
CA GLU A 160 -3.41 10.43 -6.33
C GLU A 160 -4.06 9.09 -6.74
N ALA A 161 -3.32 8.22 -7.44
CA ALA A 161 -3.82 6.92 -7.87
C ALA A 161 -4.18 5.99 -6.69
N ILE A 162 -3.44 6.07 -5.57
CA ILE A 162 -3.78 5.31 -4.36
C ILE A 162 -5.00 5.92 -3.66
N PHE A 163 -5.11 7.25 -3.66
CA PHE A 163 -6.28 7.94 -3.11
C PHE A 163 -7.56 7.57 -3.85
N ASP A 164 -7.50 7.51 -5.18
CA ASP A 164 -8.60 7.05 -6.03
C ASP A 164 -8.99 5.60 -5.71
N VAL A 165 -8.01 4.71 -5.51
CA VAL A 165 -8.27 3.32 -5.08
C VAL A 165 -8.95 3.26 -3.71
N LEU A 166 -8.52 4.08 -2.73
CA LEU A 166 -9.20 4.14 -1.44
C LEU A 166 -10.62 4.66 -1.57
N HIS A 167 -10.87 5.65 -2.43
CA HIS A 167 -12.21 6.18 -2.65
C HIS A 167 -13.15 5.13 -3.28
N GLU A 168 -12.66 4.38 -4.26
CA GLU A 168 -13.47 3.40 -5.00
C GLU A 168 -13.64 2.08 -4.23
N TYR A 169 -12.55 1.53 -3.67
CA TYR A 169 -12.53 0.20 -3.06
C TYR A 169 -12.55 0.23 -1.52
N GLY A 170 -12.28 1.37 -0.90
CA GLY A 170 -12.33 1.55 0.56
C GLY A 170 -13.75 1.65 1.14
N PRO A 171 -13.88 1.78 2.47
CA PRO A 171 -15.17 2.02 3.12
C PRO A 171 -15.75 3.38 2.72
N PHE A 172 -17.04 3.58 2.98
CA PHE A 172 -17.66 4.90 2.86
C PHE A 172 -16.91 5.94 3.72
N PHE A 173 -16.76 7.15 3.18
CA PHE A 173 -16.04 8.25 3.81
C PHE A 173 -16.81 9.56 3.61
N SER A 174 -17.01 10.32 4.68
CA SER A 174 -17.84 11.54 4.69
C SER A 174 -17.01 12.76 4.26
N TRP A 175 -17.17 13.22 3.02
CA TRP A 175 -16.45 14.41 2.53
C TRP A 175 -16.63 15.66 3.40
N PRO A 176 -17.85 16.01 3.87
CA PRO A 176 -18.03 17.22 4.68
C PRO A 176 -17.36 17.17 6.06
N GLU A 177 -17.06 15.98 6.59
CA GLU A 177 -16.47 15.82 7.93
C GLU A 177 -14.93 15.82 7.90
N TYR A 178 -14.35 15.45 6.77
CA TYR A 178 -12.94 15.09 6.70
C TYR A 178 -12.14 15.84 5.63
N THR A 179 -12.79 16.64 4.77
CA THR A 179 -12.10 17.37 3.69
C THR A 179 -10.99 18.23 4.26
N SER A 180 -11.30 19.14 5.18
CA SER A 180 -10.32 20.10 5.69
C SER A 180 -9.14 19.40 6.35
N TRP A 181 -9.44 18.34 7.11
CA TRP A 181 -8.43 17.51 7.75
C TRP A 181 -7.51 16.80 6.74
N LEU A 182 -8.07 16.23 5.67
CA LEU A 182 -7.27 15.57 4.63
C LEU A 182 -6.39 16.56 3.85
N LEU A 183 -6.92 17.75 3.55
CA LEU A 183 -6.15 18.81 2.92
C LEU A 183 -5.00 19.27 3.82
N GLU A 184 -5.22 19.38 5.13
CA GLU A 184 -4.15 19.66 6.10
C GLU A 184 -3.08 18.57 6.07
N GLN A 185 -3.46 17.28 6.05
CA GLN A 185 -2.49 16.18 5.98
C GLN A 185 -1.68 16.18 4.67
N ALA A 186 -2.30 16.52 3.54
CA ALA A 186 -1.61 16.63 2.25
C ALA A 186 -0.64 17.82 2.24
N ALA A 187 -1.09 18.99 2.72
CA ALA A 187 -0.28 20.20 2.82
C ALA A 187 0.92 20.02 3.76
N ASP A 188 0.76 19.26 4.84
CA ASP A 188 1.82 18.90 5.80
C ASP A 188 3.05 18.23 5.18
N ASN A 189 2.92 17.67 3.97
CA ASN A 189 4.00 17.03 3.23
C ASN A 189 4.05 17.49 1.75
N ASP A 190 3.49 18.68 1.45
CA ASP A 190 3.44 19.28 0.10
C ASP A 190 2.89 18.32 -0.99
N ASN A 191 1.92 17.48 -0.64
CA ASN A 191 1.36 16.46 -1.54
C ASN A 191 0.24 17.05 -2.42
N PHE A 192 0.63 17.95 -3.32
CA PHE A 192 -0.30 18.68 -4.19
C PHE A 192 -1.13 17.76 -5.12
N ASP A 193 -0.57 16.62 -5.53
CA ASP A 193 -1.28 15.64 -6.38
C ASP A 193 -2.50 15.06 -5.64
N VAL A 194 -2.31 14.65 -4.38
CA VAL A 194 -3.42 14.13 -3.57
C VAL A 194 -4.35 15.26 -3.12
N GLU A 195 -3.86 16.47 -2.89
CA GLU A 195 -4.70 17.66 -2.65
C GLU A 195 -5.69 17.88 -3.80
N GLY A 196 -5.19 17.82 -5.05
CA GLY A 196 -6.01 17.88 -6.25
C GLY A 196 -7.06 16.76 -6.28
N ALA A 197 -6.66 15.53 -5.99
CA ALA A 197 -7.59 14.38 -5.92
C ALA A 197 -8.70 14.58 -4.89
N ILE A 198 -8.36 15.02 -3.66
CA ILE A 198 -9.32 15.33 -2.59
C ILE A 198 -10.36 16.34 -3.07
N MET A 199 -9.90 17.45 -3.68
CA MET A 199 -10.79 18.50 -4.19
C MET A 199 -11.69 18.00 -5.33
N ARG A 200 -11.15 17.20 -6.26
CA ARG A 200 -11.94 16.61 -7.36
C ARG A 200 -13.07 15.72 -6.83
N HIS A 201 -12.78 14.83 -5.89
CA HIS A 201 -13.80 13.93 -5.35
C HIS A 201 -14.82 14.65 -4.46
N ARG A 202 -14.39 15.64 -3.68
CA ARG A 202 -15.31 16.51 -2.93
C ARG A 202 -16.26 17.24 -3.87
N GLN A 203 -15.74 17.86 -4.93
CA GLN A 203 -16.56 18.57 -5.91
C GLN A 203 -17.61 17.64 -6.53
N ALA A 204 -17.19 16.44 -6.98
CA ALA A 204 -18.10 15.44 -7.51
C ALA A 204 -19.18 15.01 -6.49
N HIS A 205 -18.83 14.94 -5.20
CA HIS A 205 -19.79 14.65 -4.14
C HIS A 205 -20.82 15.77 -3.96
N LEU A 206 -20.39 17.03 -3.90
CA LEU A 206 -21.28 18.19 -3.73
C LEU A 206 -22.20 18.38 -4.94
N GLU A 207 -21.71 18.14 -6.15
CA GLU A 207 -22.55 18.16 -7.36
C GLU A 207 -23.64 17.09 -7.33
N ARG A 208 -23.31 15.87 -6.87
CA ARG A 208 -24.33 14.83 -6.68
C ARG A 208 -25.33 15.24 -5.60
N GLN A 209 -24.89 15.86 -4.51
CA GLN A 209 -25.80 16.34 -3.48
C GLN A 209 -26.72 17.45 -3.99
N SER A 210 -26.21 18.43 -4.75
CA SER A 210 -27.01 19.56 -5.25
C SER A 210 -28.08 19.13 -6.24
N MET A 211 -27.88 18.02 -6.96
CA MET A 211 -28.94 17.41 -7.78
C MET A 211 -30.06 16.76 -6.94
N LEU A 212 -29.79 16.42 -5.68
CA LEU A 212 -30.72 15.75 -4.78
C LEU A 212 -31.45 16.71 -3.83
N THR A 213 -30.99 17.96 -3.71
CA THR A 213 -31.57 18.96 -2.82
C THR A 213 -31.94 20.25 -3.56
N THR A 214 -32.98 20.95 -3.09
CA THR A 214 -33.32 22.32 -3.54
C THR A 214 -32.54 23.40 -2.79
N ALA A 215 -31.72 23.04 -1.81
CA ALA A 215 -30.89 23.99 -1.06
C ALA A 215 -29.69 24.45 -1.90
N ALA A 216 -29.38 25.74 -1.86
CA ALA A 216 -28.13 26.26 -2.43
C ALA A 216 -26.95 25.70 -1.63
N ILE A 217 -26.09 24.92 -2.29
CA ILE A 217 -24.83 24.41 -1.74
C ILE A 217 -23.72 25.34 -2.20
N ASP A 218 -23.01 25.98 -1.27
CA ASP A 218 -21.79 26.73 -1.59
C ASP A 218 -20.66 25.75 -1.85
N LEU A 219 -20.20 25.69 -3.10
CA LEU A 219 -19.11 24.81 -3.52
C LEU A 219 -17.78 25.17 -2.85
N ASN A 220 -17.61 26.42 -2.40
CA ASN A 220 -16.40 26.92 -1.75
C ASN A 220 -16.46 26.86 -0.22
N ASP A 221 -17.59 26.49 0.38
CA ASP A 221 -17.72 26.42 1.83
C ASP A 221 -17.00 25.17 2.37
N LEU A 222 -15.80 25.38 2.91
CA LEU A 222 -15.01 24.31 3.50
C LEU A 222 -15.61 23.78 4.81
N ASN A 223 -16.58 24.43 5.46
CA ASN A 223 -16.93 24.01 6.82
C ASN A 223 -18.31 24.44 7.36
N PRO A 224 -19.23 23.47 7.46
CA PRO A 224 -20.20 23.45 8.56
C PRO A 224 -20.06 22.26 9.53
N ASN A 225 -19.37 21.17 9.17
CA ASN A 225 -19.39 19.90 9.90
C ASN A 225 -18.00 19.24 10.06
N ASP A 226 -16.90 19.98 9.92
CA ASP A 226 -15.57 19.38 10.04
C ASP A 226 -15.39 18.72 11.41
N LYS A 227 -14.92 17.48 11.38
CA LYS A 227 -14.61 16.72 12.58
C LYS A 227 -13.22 17.11 13.07
N ASP A 228 -13.09 17.37 14.36
CA ASP A 228 -11.77 17.49 15.00
C ASP A 228 -11.14 16.10 15.16
N VAL A 229 -10.35 15.71 14.17
CA VAL A 229 -9.63 14.41 14.14
C VAL A 229 -8.28 14.50 14.86
N GLY A 230 -7.73 15.72 15.02
CA GLY A 230 -6.34 15.95 15.46
C GLY A 230 -5.31 15.56 14.40
N THR A 231 -4.02 15.59 14.72
CA THR A 231 -2.98 15.25 13.71
C THR A 231 -2.94 13.74 13.42
N LEU A 232 -2.44 13.36 12.24
CA LEU A 232 -2.23 11.94 11.90
C LEU A 232 -1.34 11.23 12.93
N GLU A 233 -0.34 11.92 13.49
CA GLU A 233 0.53 11.37 14.52
C GLU A 233 -0.23 11.08 15.82
N ASP A 234 -1.21 11.90 16.20
CA ASP A 234 -2.05 11.63 17.36
C ASP A 234 -2.96 10.41 17.13
N CYS A 235 -3.54 10.30 15.95
CA CYS A 235 -4.32 9.13 15.55
C CYS A 235 -3.49 7.85 15.65
N LEU A 236 -2.29 7.85 15.08
CA LEU A 236 -1.35 6.73 15.14
C LEU A 236 -0.92 6.41 16.58
N ARG A 237 -0.69 7.42 17.42
CA ARG A 237 -0.39 7.22 18.85
C ARG A 237 -1.55 6.54 19.58
N ARG A 238 -2.79 7.01 19.37
CA ARG A 238 -4.01 6.39 19.94
C ARG A 238 -4.18 4.96 19.45
N PHE A 239 -3.87 4.70 18.19
CA PHE A 239 -3.92 3.37 17.61
C PHE A 239 -2.94 2.41 18.26
N CYS A 240 -1.67 2.81 18.43
CA CYS A 240 -0.66 1.98 19.09
C CYS A 240 -1.05 1.63 20.54
N VAL A 241 -1.73 2.53 21.25
CA VAL A 241 -2.25 2.27 22.60
C VAL A 241 -3.43 1.29 22.57
N ALA A 242 -4.35 1.46 21.62
CA ALA A 242 -5.54 0.61 21.50
C ALA A 242 -5.23 -0.80 20.96
N PHE A 243 -4.21 -0.93 20.11
CA PHE A 243 -3.86 -2.17 19.41
C PHE A 243 -2.38 -2.55 19.60
N PRO A 244 -1.92 -2.80 20.84
CA PRO A 244 -0.50 -3.06 21.12
C PRO A 244 0.03 -4.37 20.50
N HIS A 245 -0.88 -5.25 20.07
CA HIS A 245 -0.57 -6.51 19.40
C HIS A 245 -0.41 -6.37 17.87
N ILE A 246 -0.85 -5.24 17.29
CA ILE A 246 -0.65 -4.96 15.87
C ILE A 246 0.74 -4.35 15.70
N GLU A 247 1.61 -5.10 15.02
CA GLU A 247 2.99 -4.71 14.87
C GLU A 247 3.16 -3.65 13.78
N MET A 248 3.60 -2.46 14.17
CA MET A 248 3.87 -1.32 13.27
C MET A 248 5.37 -1.09 13.04
N ARG A 249 6.19 -2.16 13.04
CA ARG A 249 7.68 -2.11 13.16
C ARG A 249 8.39 -1.09 12.25
N TYR A 250 7.90 -0.84 11.04
CA TYR A 250 8.51 0.12 10.10
C TYR A 250 8.25 1.59 10.46
N PHE A 251 7.11 1.91 11.07
CA PHE A 251 6.73 3.28 11.42
C PHE A 251 7.53 3.85 12.59
N TRP A 252 8.04 2.97 13.47
CA TRP A 252 8.88 3.34 14.61
C TRP A 252 10.31 3.71 14.23
N GLN A 253 10.81 3.27 13.07
CA GLN A 253 12.20 3.51 12.65
C GLN A 253 12.37 4.78 11.82
N GLN A 254 11.30 5.25 11.17
CA GLN A 254 11.27 6.54 10.47
C GLN A 254 11.32 7.68 11.51
N GLU A 255 12.12 8.73 11.25
CA GLU A 255 12.43 9.83 12.19
C GLU A 255 11.20 10.52 12.82
N VAL A 256 10.03 10.39 12.18
CA VAL A 256 8.74 10.96 12.61
C VAL A 256 8.29 10.47 14.00
N PHE A 257 8.45 9.18 14.32
CA PHE A 257 8.02 8.62 15.63
C PHE A 257 9.10 8.64 16.70
N ASN A 258 10.37 8.49 16.29
CA ASN A 258 11.50 8.36 17.21
C ASN A 258 11.76 9.63 18.05
N ASN A 259 11.49 10.82 17.51
CA ASN A 259 11.81 12.08 18.20
C ASN A 259 10.77 12.53 19.24
N ARG A 260 9.52 12.06 19.17
CA ARG A 260 8.44 12.48 20.10
C ARG A 260 8.05 11.44 21.15
N ILE A 261 8.15 10.14 20.86
CA ILE A 261 7.87 9.10 21.87
C ILE A 261 9.02 8.93 22.86
N ARG A 262 10.29 9.19 22.49
CA ARG A 262 11.38 9.27 23.49
C ARG A 262 11.09 10.27 24.60
N ARG A 263 10.40 11.38 24.29
CA ARG A 263 9.95 12.35 25.32
C ARG A 263 8.81 11.76 26.16
N ALA A 264 7.82 11.12 25.55
CA ALA A 264 6.69 10.50 26.27
C ALA A 264 7.11 9.31 27.16
N HIS A 265 8.00 8.43 26.69
CA HIS A 265 8.55 7.32 27.48
C HIS A 265 9.53 7.79 28.57
N ASN A 266 10.31 8.85 28.34
CA ASN A 266 11.15 9.44 29.40
C ASN A 266 10.33 10.11 30.51
N HIS A 267 9.11 10.59 30.23
CA HIS A 267 8.20 11.10 31.26
C HIS A 267 7.39 10.00 31.97
N ALA A 268 7.17 8.84 31.35
CA ALA A 268 6.45 7.72 31.96
C ALA A 268 7.32 6.75 32.77
N SER A 269 8.66 6.85 32.67
CA SER A 269 9.59 5.86 33.27
C SER A 269 10.23 6.30 34.60
N PHE A 270 9.84 7.44 35.18
CA PHE A 270 10.23 7.81 36.55
C PHE A 270 9.12 7.47 37.55
N SER A 271 8.88 6.17 37.73
CA SER A 271 8.32 5.63 38.96
C SER A 271 9.09 4.35 39.27
N SER A 272 10.09 4.53 40.12
CA SER A 272 11.04 3.57 40.65
C SER A 272 10.48 2.20 41.03
N THR A 273 11.11 1.13 40.53
CA THR A 273 11.87 0.17 41.36
C THR A 273 12.63 -0.81 40.44
N PRO A 274 13.93 -1.06 40.66
CA PRO A 274 14.71 -1.98 39.84
C PRO A 274 14.50 -3.42 40.32
N VAL A 275 13.95 -4.29 39.47
CA VAL A 275 14.02 -5.74 39.69
C VAL A 275 15.12 -6.31 38.82
N SER A 276 16.05 -6.94 39.52
CA SER A 276 17.32 -7.48 39.11
C SER A 276 17.22 -8.51 37.98
N VAL A 277 18.14 -8.37 37.03
CA VAL A 277 18.82 -9.40 36.22
C VAL A 277 18.64 -10.82 36.77
N LEU A 278 18.20 -11.75 35.90
CA LEU A 278 18.80 -13.09 35.81
C LEU A 278 18.61 -13.64 34.39
N ASN A 279 19.75 -13.85 33.73
CA ASN A 279 19.93 -14.63 32.51
C ASN A 279 19.45 -16.08 32.73
N TYR A 280 18.76 -16.64 31.74
CA TYR A 280 19.11 -17.89 31.04
C TYR A 280 18.29 -17.99 29.75
#